data_AF-A0A0R3R9G4-F1
#
_entry.id   AF-A0A0R3R9G4-F1
#
_cell.length_a   1.000
_cell.length_b   1.000
_cell.length_c   1.000
_cell.angle_alpha   90.00
_cell.angle_beta   90.00
_cell.angle_gamma   90.00
#
_symmetry.space_group_name_H-M   'P 1'
#
loop_
_entity.id
_entity.type
_entity.pdbx_description
1 polymer ?
#
loop_
_entity_poly.entity_id
_entity_poly.type
_entity_poly.pdbx_seq_one_letter_code
_entity_poly.pdbx_strand_id
1 'polypeptide(L)'
;LIRSNYALYHDTVLLRGITANLTLNLFANNTGLHNLDLRPNLPDSLDLYVLYKNWFYDNVAVGHGYQRQERYGYQPDYLADEFMSRPKRQLIMEDGVSFDWWTHIGTESERYRSTVYAGISNVLYRANVFNNPINPYELVAGKANSLEGHAIDARENYWGYPGTVSVASGKIRDYHDYKYLIRVDYVPVLESNASLVEGDCPAGWFQIGRDEFKSCFLYSGAVSTYMAAVKFCQV
;
A
#
# COMPACT_ATOMS: atom_id res chain seq x y z
N LEU A 1 4.09 9.41 13.15
CA LEU A 1 5.17 9.62 12.15
C LEU A 1 5.99 8.36 12.03
N ILE A 2 6.06 7.78 10.82
CA ILE A 2 6.74 6.52 10.50
C ILE A 2 7.66 6.82 9.31
N ARG A 3 8.95 7.03 9.57
CA ARG A 3 9.90 7.52 8.56
C ARG A 3 11.23 6.79 8.65
N SER A 4 11.88 6.60 7.49
CA SER A 4 13.24 6.05 7.37
C SER A 4 13.42 4.66 7.99
N ASN A 5 12.36 3.84 7.99
CA ASN A 5 12.46 2.43 8.40
C ASN A 5 13.04 1.60 7.25
N TYR A 6 13.87 0.61 7.59
CA TYR A 6 14.48 -0.30 6.62
C TYR A 6 14.25 -1.75 7.05
N ALA A 7 13.24 -2.38 6.46
CA ALA A 7 12.71 -3.69 6.81
C ALA A 7 12.62 -4.61 5.58
N LEU A 8 13.74 -5.02 4.98
CA LEU A 8 13.76 -5.80 3.73
C LEU A 8 12.96 -7.11 3.75
N TYR A 9 12.77 -7.71 4.92
CA TYR A 9 12.12 -9.00 5.10
C TYR A 9 10.83 -8.92 5.93
N HIS A 10 10.38 -7.71 6.27
CA HIS A 10 9.18 -7.49 7.07
C HIS A 10 8.38 -6.28 6.55
N ASP A 11 7.09 -6.24 6.87
CA ASP A 11 6.29 -5.04 6.64
C ASP A 11 6.74 -3.91 7.57
N THR A 12 6.66 -2.66 7.11
CA THR A 12 7.01 -1.51 7.97
C THR A 12 6.05 -1.39 9.15
N VAL A 13 4.75 -1.60 8.90
CA VAL A 13 3.71 -1.69 9.91
C VAL A 13 2.79 -2.86 9.56
N LEU A 14 2.60 -3.77 10.52
CA LEU A 14 1.65 -4.89 10.42
C LEU A 14 0.56 -4.71 11.47
N LEU A 15 -0.70 -4.62 11.04
CA LEU A 15 -1.86 -4.62 11.92
C LEU A 15 -2.62 -5.94 11.75
N ARG A 16 -2.80 -6.65 12.86
CA ARG A 16 -3.49 -7.94 12.88
C ARG A 16 -4.18 -8.17 14.22
N GLY A 17 -5.48 -8.48 14.20
CA GLY A 17 -6.24 -8.84 15.41
C GLY A 17 -6.50 -7.70 16.38
N ILE A 18 -6.58 -6.49 15.85
CA ILE A 18 -6.91 -5.30 16.62
C ILE A 18 -7.82 -4.39 15.78
N THR A 19 -8.54 -3.51 16.48
CA THR A 19 -9.17 -2.34 15.86
C THR A 19 -8.21 -1.16 15.98
N ALA A 20 -7.90 -0.50 14.87
CA ALA A 20 -6.96 0.61 14.86
C ALA A 20 -7.48 1.80 14.07
N ASN A 21 -7.26 3.00 14.61
CA ASN A 21 -7.50 4.26 13.93
C ASN A 21 -6.16 4.95 13.65
N LEU A 22 -5.76 4.94 12.38
CA LEU A 22 -4.60 5.64 11.86
C LEU A 22 -5.09 6.96 11.26
N THR A 23 -5.04 8.02 12.05
CA THR A 23 -5.41 9.38 11.60
C THR A 23 -4.19 10.29 11.58
N LEU A 24 -4.03 11.09 10.51
CA LEU A 24 -2.98 12.11 10.39
C LEU A 24 -1.55 11.56 10.53
N ASN A 25 -1.31 10.33 10.08
CA ASN A 25 0.03 9.76 10.07
C ASN A 25 0.78 10.09 8.80
N LEU A 26 2.08 10.32 8.95
CA LEU A 26 3.01 10.46 7.85
C LEU A 26 3.89 9.21 7.73
N PHE A 27 3.84 8.58 6.56
CA PHE A 27 4.67 7.46 6.13
C PHE A 27 5.61 7.93 5.03
N ALA A 28 6.90 8.02 5.34
CA ALA A 28 7.89 8.65 4.47
C ALA A 28 9.20 7.87 4.37
N ASN A 29 9.72 7.66 3.16
CA ASN A 29 11.06 7.08 2.95
C ASN A 29 11.28 5.75 3.69
N ASN A 30 10.25 4.90 3.76
CA ASN A 30 10.35 3.58 4.36
C ASN A 30 10.58 2.52 3.28
N THR A 31 11.41 1.54 3.58
CA THR A 31 11.59 0.33 2.75
C THR A 31 11.07 -0.87 3.52
N GLY A 32 10.10 -1.62 2.96
CA GLY A 32 9.51 -2.81 3.59
C GLY A 32 8.96 -3.79 2.56
N LEU A 33 8.48 -4.96 2.98
CA LEU A 33 7.69 -5.85 2.11
C LEU A 33 6.46 -5.07 1.59
N HIS A 34 5.61 -4.62 2.51
CA HIS A 34 4.70 -3.49 2.35
C HIS A 34 5.02 -2.38 3.36
N ASN A 35 4.48 -1.17 3.14
CA ASN A 35 4.59 -0.11 4.14
C ASN A 35 3.48 -0.20 5.20
N LEU A 36 2.33 -0.73 4.82
CA LEU A 36 1.25 -1.06 5.74
C LEU A 36 0.58 -2.37 5.30
N ASP A 37 0.61 -3.37 6.16
CA ASP A 37 -0.07 -4.65 5.97
C ASP A 37 -1.23 -4.76 6.98
N LEU A 38 -2.46 -4.85 6.47
CA LEU A 38 -3.67 -5.02 7.27
C LEU A 38 -4.20 -6.44 7.09
N ARG A 39 -4.18 -7.25 8.16
CA ARG A 39 -4.66 -8.63 8.14
C ARG A 39 -5.78 -8.88 9.15
N PRO A 40 -6.68 -9.82 8.85
CA PRO A 40 -7.57 -10.38 9.85
C PRO A 40 -6.77 -11.28 10.80
N ASN A 41 -7.16 -11.36 12.07
CA ASN A 41 -6.63 -12.38 12.96
C ASN A 41 -7.10 -13.78 12.57
N LEU A 42 -8.41 -13.88 12.33
CA LEU A 42 -9.20 -15.06 12.00
C LEU A 42 -10.19 -14.69 10.87
N PRO A 43 -10.68 -15.67 10.08
CA PRO A 43 -11.62 -15.40 8.99
C PRO A 43 -12.90 -14.64 9.42
N ASP A 44 -13.34 -14.82 10.67
CA ASP A 44 -14.55 -14.19 11.23
C ASP A 44 -14.23 -12.97 12.13
N SER A 45 -13.04 -12.38 11.98
CA SER A 45 -12.61 -11.29 12.86
C SER A 45 -13.43 -10.01 12.61
N LEU A 46 -13.87 -9.37 13.69
CA LEU A 46 -14.49 -8.04 13.66
C LEU A 46 -13.44 -6.92 13.61
N ASP A 47 -12.21 -7.23 13.18
CA ASP A 47 -11.14 -6.25 13.02
C ASP A 47 -11.61 -5.12 12.10
N LEU A 48 -11.41 -3.89 12.55
CA LEU A 48 -11.76 -2.68 11.81
C LEU A 48 -10.57 -1.74 11.79
N TYR A 49 -10.17 -1.34 10.59
CA TYR A 49 -9.09 -0.39 10.39
C TYR A 49 -9.62 0.89 9.74
N VAL A 50 -9.27 2.03 10.34
CA VAL A 50 -9.62 3.35 9.79
C VAL A 50 -8.33 4.07 9.45
N LEU A 51 -8.17 4.43 8.18
CA LEU A 51 -7.09 5.25 7.66
C LEU A 51 -7.66 6.58 7.19
N TYR A 52 -7.44 7.63 7.98
CA TYR A 52 -7.99 8.95 7.71
C TYR A 52 -6.89 10.01 7.63
N LYS A 53 -6.84 10.75 6.51
CA LYS A 53 -5.87 11.85 6.32
C LYS A 53 -4.41 11.46 6.53
N ASN A 54 -4.02 10.26 6.12
CA ASN A 54 -2.63 9.83 6.14
C ASN A 54 -1.92 10.20 4.84
N TRP A 55 -0.62 10.38 4.93
CA TRP A 55 0.26 10.71 3.81
C TRP A 55 1.30 9.62 3.61
N PHE A 56 1.34 9.07 2.40
CA PHE A 56 2.34 8.10 1.97
C PHE A 56 3.16 8.67 0.82
N TYR A 57 4.44 8.95 1.06
CA TYR A 57 5.35 9.45 0.03
C TYR A 57 6.74 8.80 0.10
N ASP A 58 7.37 8.62 -1.06
CA ASP A 58 8.72 8.06 -1.23
C ASP A 58 8.98 6.75 -0.47
N ASN A 59 7.93 5.95 -0.26
CA ASN A 59 8.10 4.63 0.32
C ASN A 59 8.36 3.60 -0.78
N VAL A 60 9.12 2.57 -0.43
CA VAL A 60 9.49 1.47 -1.32
C VAL A 60 8.96 0.16 -0.74
N ALA A 61 8.12 -0.50 -1.52
CA ALA A 61 7.58 -1.82 -1.23
C ALA A 61 8.27 -2.87 -2.11
N VAL A 62 8.73 -3.96 -1.50
CA VAL A 62 9.41 -5.06 -2.21
C VAL A 62 8.52 -6.28 -2.42
N GLY A 63 7.35 -6.32 -1.78
CA GLY A 63 6.38 -7.42 -1.83
C GLY A 63 6.84 -8.65 -1.04
N HIS A 64 5.90 -9.48 -0.58
CA HIS A 64 6.23 -10.72 0.14
C HIS A 64 6.91 -11.76 -0.79
N GLY A 65 7.73 -12.63 -0.21
CA GLY A 65 8.38 -13.72 -0.94
C GLY A 65 9.69 -13.33 -1.64
N TYR A 66 10.05 -14.08 -2.69
CA TYR A 66 11.33 -13.88 -3.38
C TYR A 66 11.27 -12.66 -4.29
N GLN A 67 12.19 -11.72 -4.07
CA GLN A 67 12.37 -10.51 -4.87
C GLN A 67 12.88 -10.88 -6.27
N ARG A 68 11.99 -11.06 -7.24
CA ARG A 68 12.37 -11.17 -8.66
C ARG A 68 12.14 -9.84 -9.37
N GLN A 69 13.01 -9.53 -10.32
CA GLN A 69 12.85 -8.39 -11.23
C GLN A 69 11.99 -8.85 -12.41
N GLU A 70 10.86 -8.20 -12.65
CA GLU A 70 9.99 -8.51 -13.78
C GLU A 70 10.72 -8.21 -15.11
N ARG A 71 10.59 -9.11 -16.09
CA ARG A 71 11.05 -8.90 -17.48
C ARG A 71 9.92 -9.27 -18.43
N TYR A 72 9.74 -8.48 -19.50
CA TYR A 72 8.54 -8.52 -20.35
C TYR A 72 8.67 -9.40 -21.64
N GLY A 73 7.57 -9.94 -22.23
CA GLY A 73 7.41 -10.98 -23.31
C GLY A 73 5.92 -11.27 -23.73
N TYR A 74 5.52 -12.33 -24.46
CA TYR A 74 4.10 -12.78 -24.64
C TYR A 74 4.04 -14.32 -24.70
N GLN A 75 3.03 -14.98 -24.12
CA GLN A 75 2.78 -16.43 -24.27
C GLN A 75 1.37 -16.70 -24.83
N PRO A 76 1.23 -17.45 -25.93
CA PRO A 76 -0.07 -17.76 -26.52
C PRO A 76 -0.80 -18.94 -25.87
N ASP A 77 -2.13 -18.88 -25.89
CA ASP A 77 -3.10 -19.74 -25.16
C ASP A 77 -3.08 -21.24 -25.53
N TYR A 78 -2.42 -21.63 -26.62
CA TYR A 78 -2.38 -23.02 -27.09
C TYR A 78 -1.28 -23.86 -26.43
N LEU A 79 -0.42 -23.25 -25.62
CA LEU A 79 0.62 -23.95 -24.88
C LEU A 79 0.08 -24.35 -23.49
N ALA A 80 0.15 -25.63 -23.17
CA ALA A 80 -0.23 -26.13 -21.85
C ALA A 80 0.66 -25.50 -20.77
N ASP A 81 0.05 -25.12 -19.65
CA ASP A 81 0.76 -24.56 -18.50
C ASP A 81 1.63 -25.64 -17.84
N GLU A 82 2.92 -25.64 -18.18
CA GLU A 82 3.92 -26.55 -17.61
C GLU A 82 4.07 -26.41 -16.09
N PHE A 83 3.56 -25.34 -15.47
CA PHE A 83 3.67 -25.12 -14.02
C PHE A 83 2.76 -26.06 -13.22
N MET A 84 1.60 -26.42 -13.76
CA MET A 84 0.63 -27.33 -13.12
C MET A 84 1.10 -28.79 -13.14
N SER A 85 2.06 -29.15 -13.99
CA SER A 85 2.55 -30.52 -14.16
C SER A 85 3.88 -30.80 -13.45
N ARG A 86 4.54 -29.79 -12.84
CA ARG A 86 5.88 -29.95 -12.26
C ARG A 86 5.88 -30.30 -10.77
N PRO A 87 6.71 -31.27 -10.33
CA PRO A 87 7.00 -31.48 -8.91
C PRO A 87 7.86 -30.32 -8.36
N LYS A 88 7.53 -29.84 -7.15
CA LYS A 88 7.98 -28.57 -6.53
C LYS A 88 9.49 -28.35 -6.31
N ARG A 89 10.39 -29.20 -6.82
CA ARG A 89 11.84 -29.06 -6.62
C ARG A 89 12.61 -29.48 -7.86
N GLN A 90 12.90 -28.54 -8.76
CA GLN A 90 14.15 -28.51 -9.53
C GLN A 90 14.30 -27.17 -10.25
N LEU A 91 15.40 -26.48 -9.95
CA LEU A 91 15.87 -25.26 -10.61
C LEU A 91 16.87 -25.66 -11.68
N ILE A 92 16.58 -25.41 -12.96
CA ILE A 92 17.58 -25.27 -14.02
C ILE A 92 17.04 -24.20 -14.98
N MET A 93 17.83 -23.14 -15.19
CA MET A 93 17.65 -22.22 -16.31
C MET A 93 18.42 -22.77 -17.50
N GLU A 94 17.76 -22.86 -18.66
CA GLU A 94 18.38 -22.71 -19.98
C GLU A 94 17.27 -22.34 -20.96
N ASP A 95 17.42 -21.16 -21.55
CA ASP A 95 16.83 -20.63 -22.79
C ASP A 95 15.33 -20.84 -23.08
N GLY A 96 14.57 -19.74 -22.97
CA GLY A 96 13.21 -19.62 -23.50
C GLY A 96 12.29 -18.78 -22.61
N VAL A 97 12.34 -17.45 -22.74
CA VAL A 97 11.52 -16.53 -21.95
C VAL A 97 10.07 -16.45 -22.47
N SER A 98 9.13 -17.06 -21.73
CA SER A 98 7.69 -16.70 -21.73
C SER A 98 7.43 -15.44 -20.89
N PHE A 99 6.25 -14.82 -21.02
CA PHE A 99 5.85 -13.63 -20.27
C PHE A 99 5.25 -13.90 -18.89
N ASP A 100 4.75 -15.11 -18.65
CA ASP A 100 3.87 -15.42 -17.52
C ASP A 100 4.52 -16.41 -16.53
N TRP A 101 5.48 -17.21 -17.00
CA TRP A 101 6.17 -18.25 -16.23
C TRP A 101 7.12 -17.75 -15.12
N TRP A 102 7.57 -16.47 -15.12
CA TRP A 102 8.43 -15.91 -14.05
C TRP A 102 7.70 -15.05 -13.02
N THR A 103 6.48 -14.61 -13.35
CA THR A 103 5.70 -13.63 -12.58
C THR A 103 4.41 -14.21 -12.03
N HIS A 104 4.14 -15.51 -12.21
CA HIS A 104 3.10 -16.23 -11.48
C HIS A 104 3.41 -16.21 -9.96
N ILE A 105 3.06 -15.09 -9.34
CA ILE A 105 2.83 -14.90 -7.92
C ILE A 105 1.64 -15.77 -7.45
N GLY A 106 0.91 -16.38 -8.39
CA GLY A 106 -0.25 -17.20 -8.11
C GLY A 106 -1.38 -16.34 -7.56
N THR A 107 -2.23 -16.93 -6.73
CA THR A 107 -3.31 -16.19 -6.05
C THR A 107 -2.85 -15.50 -4.76
N GLU A 108 -1.55 -15.50 -4.47
CA GLU A 108 -0.97 -14.91 -3.25
C GLU A 108 -0.75 -13.41 -3.45
N SER A 109 -1.79 -12.59 -3.25
CA SER A 109 -1.72 -11.16 -3.53
C SER A 109 -0.71 -10.38 -2.69
N GLU A 110 -0.31 -10.91 -1.54
CA GLU A 110 0.75 -10.36 -0.66
C GLU A 110 2.14 -10.26 -1.32
N ARG A 111 2.41 -10.98 -2.41
CA ARG A 111 3.72 -10.86 -3.09
C ARG A 111 3.83 -9.66 -4.01
N TYR A 112 2.72 -9.02 -4.37
CA TYR A 112 2.76 -7.83 -5.21
C TYR A 112 3.32 -6.65 -4.41
N ARG A 113 4.13 -5.82 -5.06
CA ARG A 113 4.73 -4.65 -4.41
C ARG A 113 3.67 -3.57 -4.24
N SER A 114 3.33 -3.23 -3.00
CA SER A 114 2.38 -2.16 -2.72
C SER A 114 2.66 -1.38 -1.46
N THR A 115 2.30 -0.10 -1.48
CA THR A 115 2.35 0.76 -0.28
C THR A 115 1.49 0.16 0.84
N VAL A 116 0.25 -0.22 0.49
CA VAL A 116 -0.70 -0.85 1.40
C VAL A 116 -1.14 -2.21 0.87
N TYR A 117 -1.14 -3.22 1.72
CA TYR A 117 -1.79 -4.49 1.50
C TYR A 117 -3.03 -4.61 2.39
N ALA A 118 -4.18 -4.88 1.77
CA ALA A 118 -5.47 -4.95 2.45
C ALA A 118 -6.00 -6.38 2.43
N GLY A 119 -5.57 -7.19 3.39
CA GLY A 119 -5.99 -8.59 3.56
C GLY A 119 -7.39 -8.79 4.13
N ILE A 120 -8.15 -7.72 4.40
CA ILE A 120 -9.49 -7.75 4.98
C ILE A 120 -10.37 -6.66 4.33
N SER A 121 -11.67 -6.91 4.20
CA SER A 121 -12.63 -5.97 3.62
C SER A 121 -13.07 -4.83 4.55
N ASN A 122 -13.03 -5.04 5.87
CA ASN A 122 -13.48 -4.08 6.89
C ASN A 122 -12.45 -2.97 7.13
N VAL A 123 -12.17 -2.20 6.08
CA VAL A 123 -11.22 -1.08 6.13
C VAL A 123 -11.84 0.15 5.48
N LEU A 124 -11.66 1.29 6.14
CA LEU A 124 -12.05 2.60 5.65
C LEU A 124 -10.80 3.43 5.34
N TYR A 125 -10.56 3.72 4.07
CA TYR A 125 -9.54 4.66 3.61
C TYR A 125 -10.24 5.94 3.14
N ARG A 126 -10.05 7.07 3.84
CA ARG A 126 -10.55 8.37 3.39
C ARG A 126 -9.56 9.50 3.54
N ALA A 127 -9.61 10.44 2.60
CA ALA A 127 -8.81 11.66 2.61
C ALA A 127 -7.29 11.41 2.71
N ASN A 128 -6.82 10.22 2.32
CA ASN A 128 -5.42 9.87 2.30
C ASN A 128 -4.77 10.30 0.98
N VAL A 129 -3.46 10.50 1.02
CA VAL A 129 -2.62 10.79 -0.15
C VAL A 129 -1.69 9.62 -0.40
N PHE A 130 -1.86 8.99 -1.56
CA PHE A 130 -1.03 7.90 -2.05
C PHE A 130 -0.19 8.42 -3.22
N ASN A 131 1.10 8.64 -2.98
CA ASN A 131 2.02 9.17 -4.00
C ASN A 131 3.42 8.58 -3.88
N ASN A 132 3.53 7.27 -4.07
CA ASN A 132 4.78 6.50 -4.09
C ASN A 132 5.05 6.03 -5.53
N PRO A 133 5.70 6.85 -6.38
CA PRO A 133 5.88 6.54 -7.81
C PRO A 133 6.76 5.31 -8.08
N ILE A 134 7.55 4.87 -7.10
CA ILE A 134 8.41 3.69 -7.21
C ILE A 134 7.60 2.40 -7.04
N ASN A 135 6.50 2.45 -6.29
CA ASN A 135 5.65 1.29 -6.07
C ASN A 135 4.71 1.09 -7.27
N PRO A 136 4.59 -0.13 -7.82
CA PRO A 136 3.69 -0.38 -8.94
C PRO A 136 2.22 -0.23 -8.53
N TYR A 137 1.89 -0.57 -7.28
CA TYR A 137 0.57 -0.40 -6.70
C TYR A 137 0.65 0.42 -5.41
N GLU A 138 -0.35 1.26 -5.16
CA GLU A 138 -0.54 1.90 -3.86
C GLU A 138 -1.35 1.01 -2.92
N LEU A 139 -2.33 0.28 -3.47
CA LEU A 139 -3.21 -0.61 -2.73
C LEU A 139 -3.35 -1.94 -3.47
N VAL A 140 -3.06 -3.03 -2.77
CA VAL A 140 -3.34 -4.39 -3.25
C VAL A 140 -4.35 -5.04 -2.31
N ALA A 141 -5.44 -5.53 -2.88
CA ALA A 141 -6.47 -6.26 -2.15
C ALA A 141 -6.04 -7.70 -1.86
N GLY A 142 -6.45 -8.21 -0.70
CA GLY A 142 -6.38 -9.60 -0.34
C GLY A 142 -7.35 -10.46 -1.16
N LYS A 143 -7.24 -11.77 -0.98
CA LYS A 143 -8.22 -12.72 -1.53
C LYS A 143 -9.56 -12.51 -0.84
N ALA A 144 -10.63 -12.40 -1.63
CA ALA A 144 -11.98 -12.34 -1.11
C ALA A 144 -12.36 -13.68 -0.47
N ASN A 145 -12.78 -13.63 0.79
CA ASN A 145 -13.44 -14.75 1.44
C ASN A 145 -14.94 -14.66 1.17
N SER A 146 -15.63 -15.81 1.03
CA SER A 146 -17.08 -15.85 0.76
C SER A 146 -17.95 -15.16 1.82
N LEU A 147 -17.38 -14.93 3.01
CA LEU A 147 -18.01 -14.26 4.14
C LEU A 147 -17.76 -12.73 4.13
N GLU A 148 -16.73 -12.27 3.43
CA GLU A 148 -16.34 -10.86 3.27
C GLU A 148 -17.10 -10.22 2.10
N GLY A 149 -18.43 -10.25 2.15
CA GLY A 149 -19.29 -9.68 1.10
C GLY A 149 -19.22 -8.15 0.97
N HIS A 150 -18.35 -7.49 1.72
CA HIS A 150 -18.21 -6.04 1.75
C HIS A 150 -17.03 -5.59 0.89
N ALA A 151 -17.21 -4.49 0.17
CA ALA A 151 -16.12 -3.83 -0.52
C ALA A 151 -15.34 -2.94 0.47
N ILE A 152 -14.04 -2.79 0.22
CA ILE A 152 -13.20 -1.82 0.92
C ILE A 152 -13.64 -0.41 0.51
N ASP A 153 -13.97 0.46 1.46
CA ASP A 153 -14.30 1.87 1.17
C ASP A 153 -12.99 2.67 1.06
N ALA A 154 -12.59 3.01 -0.15
CA ALA A 154 -11.41 3.81 -0.47
C ALA A 154 -11.75 5.09 -1.24
N ARG A 155 -12.95 5.63 -1.04
CA ARG A 155 -13.42 6.86 -1.66
C ARG A 155 -12.73 8.08 -1.06
N GLU A 156 -12.76 9.19 -1.80
CA GLU A 156 -12.26 10.49 -1.37
C GLU A 156 -10.76 10.45 -1.01
N ASN A 157 -9.97 9.63 -1.69
CA ASN A 157 -8.51 9.62 -1.57
C ASN A 157 -7.87 10.24 -2.82
N TYR A 158 -6.66 10.78 -2.66
CA TYR A 158 -5.82 11.23 -3.75
C TYR A 158 -4.83 10.13 -4.14
N TRP A 159 -4.89 9.67 -5.38
CA TRP A 159 -4.09 8.54 -5.87
C TRP A 159 -2.89 8.98 -6.73
N GLY A 160 -2.57 10.26 -6.78
CA GLY A 160 -1.48 10.78 -7.60
C GLY A 160 -1.97 11.61 -8.79
N TYR A 161 -1.02 12.12 -9.57
CA TYR A 161 -1.30 13.01 -10.69
C TYR A 161 -1.30 12.27 -12.03
N PRO A 162 -2.25 12.56 -12.94
CA PRO A 162 -3.43 13.40 -12.72
C PRO A 162 -4.45 12.72 -11.80
N GLY A 163 -5.16 13.48 -10.96
CA GLY A 163 -6.11 12.94 -9.96
C GLY A 163 -7.41 12.42 -10.57
N THR A 164 -7.31 11.37 -11.40
CA THR A 164 -8.45 10.79 -12.13
C THR A 164 -8.75 9.38 -11.66
N VAL A 165 -9.97 8.92 -11.95
CA VAL A 165 -10.42 7.55 -11.68
C VAL A 165 -9.52 6.52 -12.37
N SER A 166 -9.02 6.83 -13.58
CA SER A 166 -8.11 5.95 -14.31
C SER A 166 -6.75 5.76 -13.61
N VAL A 167 -6.21 6.83 -13.01
CA VAL A 167 -4.96 6.74 -12.24
C VAL A 167 -5.16 5.94 -10.96
N ALA A 168 -6.29 6.15 -10.26
CA ALA A 168 -6.65 5.34 -9.11
C ALA A 168 -6.79 3.85 -9.48
N SER A 169 -7.54 3.53 -10.55
CA SER A 169 -7.70 2.17 -11.04
C SER A 169 -6.36 1.52 -11.42
N GLY A 170 -5.42 2.26 -12.01
CA GLY A 170 -4.11 1.70 -12.36
C GLY A 170 -3.18 1.46 -11.16
N LYS A 171 -3.46 2.09 -10.02
CA LYS A 171 -2.68 1.98 -8.77
C LYS A 171 -3.30 1.05 -7.74
N ILE A 172 -4.50 0.57 -7.99
CA ILE A 172 -5.25 -0.34 -7.12
C ILE A 172 -5.33 -1.69 -7.83
N ARG A 173 -5.00 -2.77 -7.11
CA ARG A 173 -5.20 -4.15 -7.59
C ARG A 173 -6.36 -4.78 -6.84
N ASP A 174 -7.49 -5.02 -7.50
CA ASP A 174 -8.73 -5.44 -6.83
C ASP A 174 -9.59 -6.45 -7.64
N TYR A 175 -10.84 -6.64 -7.21
CA TYR A 175 -11.84 -7.48 -7.89
C TYR A 175 -12.01 -7.20 -9.39
N HIS A 176 -11.92 -5.94 -9.81
CA HIS A 176 -12.11 -5.56 -11.21
C HIS A 176 -10.97 -6.05 -12.10
N ASP A 177 -9.77 -6.19 -11.56
CA ASP A 177 -8.66 -6.86 -12.22
C ASP A 177 -8.81 -8.39 -12.14
N TYR A 178 -9.11 -8.91 -10.94
CA TYR A 178 -9.22 -10.34 -10.69
C TYR A 178 -10.36 -10.67 -9.73
N LYS A 179 -11.34 -11.46 -10.21
CA LYS A 179 -12.57 -11.80 -9.47
C LYS A 179 -12.39 -12.48 -8.11
N TYR A 180 -11.21 -13.01 -7.81
CA TYR A 180 -10.92 -13.66 -6.52
C TYR A 180 -10.41 -12.68 -5.46
N LEU A 181 -10.21 -11.40 -5.80
CA LEU A 181 -9.78 -10.35 -4.89
C LEU A 181 -10.96 -9.59 -4.29
N ILE A 182 -10.72 -8.95 -3.15
CA ILE A 182 -11.70 -8.07 -2.51
C ILE A 182 -11.93 -6.85 -3.42
N ARG A 183 -13.20 -6.43 -3.56
CA ARG A 183 -13.58 -5.24 -4.32
C ARG A 183 -13.20 -3.97 -3.57
N VAL A 184 -12.67 -2.98 -4.27
CA VAL A 184 -12.32 -1.67 -3.70
C VAL A 184 -13.19 -0.58 -4.32
N ASP A 185 -13.95 0.12 -3.48
CA ASP A 185 -14.74 1.28 -3.88
C ASP A 185 -13.90 2.56 -3.73
N TYR A 186 -13.32 3.05 -4.82
CA TYR A 186 -12.43 4.22 -4.80
C TYR A 186 -13.01 5.50 -5.44
N VAL A 187 -14.26 5.47 -5.91
CA VAL A 187 -14.94 6.62 -6.56
C VAL A 187 -15.94 7.27 -5.60
N PRO A 188 -15.90 8.60 -5.38
CA PRO A 188 -15.08 9.59 -6.09
C PRO A 188 -13.62 9.62 -5.62
N VAL A 189 -12.71 10.03 -6.52
CA VAL A 189 -11.29 10.32 -6.19
C VAL A 189 -11.11 11.82 -5.97
N LEU A 190 -10.04 12.23 -5.28
CA LEU A 190 -9.65 13.63 -5.20
C LEU A 190 -8.79 14.01 -6.41
N GLU A 191 -9.13 15.11 -7.07
CA GLU A 191 -8.40 15.62 -8.24
C GLU A 191 -7.02 16.21 -7.88
N SER A 192 -6.91 16.73 -6.66
CA SER A 192 -5.67 17.28 -6.12
C SER A 192 -5.54 16.95 -4.63
N ASN A 193 -4.32 17.00 -4.11
CA ASN A 193 -4.03 16.90 -2.69
C ASN A 193 -4.17 18.25 -1.95
N ALA A 194 -4.52 19.34 -2.64
CA ALA A 194 -4.53 20.69 -2.07
C ALA A 194 -5.55 20.85 -0.94
N SER A 195 -6.72 20.19 -1.03
CA SER A 195 -7.73 20.19 0.04
C SER A 195 -7.35 19.36 1.26
N LEU A 196 -6.31 18.52 1.14
CA LEU A 196 -5.81 17.67 2.21
C LEU A 196 -4.62 18.31 2.94
N VAL A 197 -3.92 19.23 2.29
CA VAL A 197 -2.83 20.01 2.88
C VAL A 197 -3.40 21.15 3.72
N GLU A 198 -2.87 21.34 4.94
CA GLU A 198 -3.32 22.40 5.84
C GLU A 198 -2.51 23.68 5.61
N GLY A 199 -3.08 24.61 4.83
CA GLY A 199 -2.44 25.89 4.51
C GLY A 199 -1.22 25.70 3.62
N ASP A 200 -0.11 26.35 3.97
CA ASP A 200 1.16 26.27 3.23
C ASP A 200 2.12 25.19 3.78
N CYS A 201 1.65 24.36 4.70
CA CYS A 201 2.50 23.38 5.37
C CYS A 201 2.76 22.14 4.52
N PRO A 202 3.94 21.51 4.65
CA PRO A 202 4.20 20.24 3.98
C PRO A 202 3.24 19.14 4.43
N ALA A 203 3.08 18.12 3.60
CA ALA A 203 2.32 16.92 3.94
C ALA A 203 2.75 16.32 5.30
N GLY A 204 1.79 16.10 6.19
CA GLY A 204 1.97 15.56 7.54
C GLY A 204 2.10 16.61 8.62
N TRP A 205 2.26 17.88 8.24
CA TRP A 205 2.40 19.01 9.15
C TRP A 205 1.09 19.76 9.27
N PHE A 206 0.85 20.31 10.45
CA PHE A 206 -0.30 21.16 10.73
C PHE A 206 0.14 22.59 10.98
N GLN A 207 -0.63 23.56 10.49
CA GLN A 207 -0.31 24.97 10.63
C GLN A 207 -0.84 25.50 11.98
N ILE A 208 0.02 26.17 12.74
CA ILE A 208 -0.41 26.96 13.90
C ILE A 208 -0.08 28.43 13.64
N GLY A 209 -1.02 29.30 14.00
CA GLY A 209 -0.91 30.75 13.81
C GLY A 209 -1.77 31.26 12.65
N ARG A 210 -1.83 32.58 12.50
CA ARG A 210 -2.60 33.27 11.46
C ARG A 210 -1.72 34.30 10.76
N ASP A 211 -2.04 34.56 9.50
CA ASP A 211 -1.41 35.59 8.66
C ASP A 211 0.13 35.43 8.59
N GLU A 212 0.87 36.45 9.01
CA GLU A 212 2.35 36.51 8.92
C GLU A 212 3.06 35.59 9.94
N PHE A 213 2.37 35.16 10.99
CA PHE A 213 2.95 34.32 12.06
C PHE A 213 2.44 32.87 11.97
N LYS A 214 2.49 32.29 10.77
CA LYS A 214 2.19 30.87 10.57
C LYS A 214 3.47 30.03 10.67
N SER A 215 3.39 28.93 11.39
CA SER A 215 4.47 27.95 11.48
C SER A 215 3.89 26.54 11.39
N CYS A 216 4.64 25.66 10.75
CA CYS A 216 4.26 24.27 10.57
C CYS A 216 4.80 23.44 11.71
N PHE A 217 3.94 22.61 12.29
CA PHE A 217 4.28 21.69 13.37
C PHE A 217 4.03 20.25 12.95
N LEU A 218 4.85 19.34 13.49
CA LEU A 218 4.75 17.91 13.27
C LEU A 218 4.77 17.22 14.64
N TYR A 219 3.86 16.28 14.84
CA TYR A 219 3.82 15.46 16.04
C TYR A 219 4.39 14.06 15.77
N SER A 220 5.35 13.63 16.60
CA SER A 220 5.97 12.30 16.54
C SER A 220 5.85 11.59 17.88
N GLY A 221 4.89 10.66 17.99
CA GLY A 221 4.58 9.92 19.21
C GLY A 221 5.48 8.69 19.48
N ALA A 222 6.79 8.81 19.28
CA ALA A 222 7.75 7.71 19.50
C ALA A 222 8.58 7.92 20.78
N VAL A 223 8.99 6.83 21.43
CA VAL A 223 9.94 6.89 22.56
C VAL A 223 11.32 7.26 22.01
N SER A 224 11.86 8.40 22.44
CA SER A 224 13.16 8.90 22.01
C SER A 224 13.81 9.73 23.10
N THR A 225 15.14 9.85 23.06
CA THR A 225 15.87 10.78 23.93
C THR A 225 15.75 12.21 23.37
N TYR A 226 15.88 13.22 24.23
CA TYR A 226 15.82 14.63 23.79
C TYR A 226 16.78 14.92 22.64
N MET A 227 18.04 14.48 22.73
CA MET A 227 19.04 14.71 21.69
C MET A 227 18.70 14.03 20.36
N ALA A 228 18.18 12.80 20.42
CA ALA A 228 17.73 12.09 19.21
C ALA A 228 16.49 12.77 18.59
N ALA A 229 15.55 13.26 19.40
CA ALA A 229 14.39 14.00 18.93
C ALA A 229 14.78 15.36 18.29
N VAL A 230 15.71 16.11 18.89
CA VAL A 230 16.23 17.35 18.30
C VAL A 230 16.90 17.07 16.96
N LYS A 231 17.79 16.07 16.91
CA LYS A 231 18.46 15.67 15.67
C LYS A 231 17.44 15.25 14.61
N PHE A 232 16.37 14.56 15.00
CA PHE A 232 15.29 14.16 14.09
C PHE A 232 14.57 15.36 13.47
N CYS A 233 14.29 16.42 14.23
CA CYS A 233 13.60 17.62 13.73
C CYS A 233 14.52 18.59 12.94
N GLN A 234 15.83 18.38 12.95
CA GLN A 234 16.80 19.21 12.23
C GLN A 234 17.00 18.77 10.76
N VAL A 235 16.44 17.62 10.35
CA VAL A 235 16.59 17.02 9.00
C VAL A 235 15.33 17.19 8.16
#